data_AF-A0A7X3VQ83-F1
#
_entry.id   AF-A0A7X3VQ83-F1
#
_cell.length_a   1.000
_cell.length_b   1.000
_cell.length_c   1.000
_cell.angle_alpha   90.00
_cell.angle_beta   90.00
_cell.angle_gamma   90.00
#
_symmetry.space_group_name_H-M   'P 1'
#
loop_
_entity.id
_entity.type
_entity.pdbx_description
1 polymer ?
#
loop_
_entity_poly.entity_id
_entity_poly.type
_entity_poly.pdbx_seq_one_letter_code
_entity_poly.pdbx_strand_id
1 'polypeptide(L)'
;MLRKGEIKKAHFAHKVSETCNQETILHKTAKQFIVDVISDWKSGKTDAPVLKRTCKICQQSKDQSLPDKVECAILEHRMPDGFIVDVALIIENEPAAAIEIRVSHAVDENKAKLLSVEGFI
;
A
#
# COMPACT_ATOMS: atom_id res chain seq x y z
N MET A 1 3.06 32.47 -43.36
CA MET A 1 2.36 32.60 -42.06
C MET A 1 2.30 31.22 -41.43
N LEU A 2 2.85 31.06 -40.21
CA LEU A 2 2.63 30.03 -39.17
C LEU A 2 3.90 29.96 -38.30
N ARG A 3 3.91 30.68 -37.17
CA ARG A 3 4.93 30.56 -36.10
C ARG A 3 4.59 29.31 -35.29
N LYS A 4 5.43 28.28 -35.35
CA LYS A 4 5.29 27.05 -34.54
C LYS A 4 5.99 27.30 -33.19
N GLY A 5 5.21 27.31 -32.11
CA GLY A 5 5.63 27.79 -30.79
C GLY A 5 6.79 27.00 -30.17
N GLU A 6 7.74 27.73 -29.58
CA GLU A 6 8.76 27.21 -28.69
C GLU A 6 8.14 26.99 -27.30
N ILE A 7 7.64 25.79 -27.02
CA ILE A 7 7.45 25.36 -25.64
C ILE A 7 8.27 24.09 -25.44
N LYS A 8 9.55 24.27 -25.14
CA LYS A 8 10.35 23.22 -24.51
C LYS A 8 10.01 23.26 -23.02
N LYS A 9 9.00 22.52 -22.59
CA LYS A 9 8.85 22.22 -21.16
C LYS A 9 10.09 21.44 -20.73
N ALA A 10 10.78 21.90 -19.70
CA ALA A 10 11.78 21.08 -19.04
C ALA A 10 11.07 19.80 -18.58
N HIS A 11 11.49 18.65 -19.10
CA HIS A 11 11.21 17.40 -18.41
C HIS A 11 11.85 17.54 -17.04
N PHE A 12 11.07 17.40 -15.97
CA PHE A 12 11.57 17.33 -14.60
C PHE A 12 12.39 16.04 -14.48
N ALA A 13 13.61 16.07 -15.01
CA ALA A 13 14.59 15.02 -14.82
C ALA A 13 15.09 15.18 -13.37
N HIS A 14 14.89 14.13 -12.57
CA HIS A 14 15.41 14.10 -11.21
C HIS A 14 16.92 14.36 -11.21
N LYS A 15 17.39 15.13 -10.24
CA LYS A 15 18.83 15.36 -10.05
C LYS A 15 19.46 14.06 -9.54
N VAL A 16 20.71 13.79 -9.92
CA VAL A 16 21.47 12.59 -9.49
C VAL A 16 21.55 12.45 -7.95
N SER A 17 21.32 13.54 -7.21
CA SER A 17 21.27 13.59 -5.75
C SER A 17 19.91 13.23 -5.13
N GLU A 18 18.85 13.04 -5.94
CA GLU A 18 17.53 12.67 -5.44
C GLU A 18 17.45 11.15 -5.32
N THR A 19 17.29 10.66 -4.09
CA THR A 19 16.98 9.25 -3.82
C THR A 19 15.63 8.94 -4.45
N CYS A 20 15.63 8.37 -5.64
CA CYS A 20 14.43 7.93 -6.34
C CYS A 20 13.80 6.79 -5.52
N ASN A 21 12.80 7.11 -4.71
CA ASN A 21 11.90 6.09 -4.18
C ASN A 21 11.08 5.56 -5.36
N GLN A 22 11.29 4.29 -5.74
CA GLN A 22 10.61 3.62 -6.87
C GLN A 22 9.09 3.44 -6.65
N GLU A 23 8.59 3.91 -5.52
CA GLU A 23 7.19 3.91 -5.15
C GLU A 23 6.32 4.74 -6.11
N THR A 24 5.23 4.12 -6.59
CA THR A 24 4.27 4.77 -7.48
C THR A 24 3.27 5.64 -6.73
N ILE A 25 2.62 6.54 -7.49
CA ILE A 25 1.43 7.25 -7.01
C ILE A 25 0.37 6.24 -6.54
N LEU A 26 0.15 5.14 -7.26
CA LEU A 26 -0.79 4.09 -6.86
C LEU A 26 -0.46 3.50 -5.49
N HIS A 27 0.82 3.20 -5.24
CA HIS A 27 1.25 2.67 -3.94
C HIS A 27 1.00 3.69 -2.82
N LYS A 28 1.42 4.94 -3.00
CA LYS A 28 1.22 6.03 -2.02
C LYS A 28 -0.26 6.29 -1.73
N THR A 29 -1.06 6.40 -2.77
CA THR A 29 -2.50 6.64 -2.63
C THR A 29 -3.19 5.46 -1.94
N ALA A 30 -2.79 4.22 -2.23
CA ALA A 30 -3.36 3.06 -1.57
C ALA A 30 -3.03 3.01 -0.07
N LYS A 31 -1.80 3.36 0.34
CA LYS A 31 -1.43 3.47 1.76
C LYS A 31 -2.32 4.47 2.49
N GLN A 32 -2.42 5.68 1.92
CA GLN A 32 -3.23 6.75 2.49
C GLN A 32 -4.70 6.35 2.59
N PHE A 33 -5.24 5.72 1.54
CA PHE A 33 -6.63 5.28 1.51
C PHE A 33 -6.96 4.31 2.65
N ILE A 34 -6.06 3.38 2.98
CA ILE A 34 -6.26 2.47 4.11
C ILE A 34 -6.35 3.24 5.43
N VAL A 35 -5.45 4.20 5.65
CA VAL A 35 -5.46 5.02 6.87
C VAL A 35 -6.75 5.83 6.97
N ASP A 36 -7.19 6.43 5.86
CA ASP A 36 -8.43 7.22 5.81
C ASP A 36 -9.66 6.35 6.12
N VAL A 37 -9.74 5.14 5.56
CA VAL A 37 -10.83 4.18 5.84
C VAL A 37 -10.90 3.80 7.32
N ILE A 38 -9.75 3.57 7.96
CA ILE A 38 -9.70 3.26 9.40
C ILE A 38 -10.10 4.49 10.22
N SER A 39 -9.62 5.68 9.85
CA SER A 39 -9.97 6.94 10.52
C SER A 39 -11.47 7.25 10.43
N ASP A 40 -12.07 7.07 9.26
CA ASP A 40 -13.50 7.27 9.04
C ASP A 40 -14.35 6.26 9.83
N TRP A 41 -13.92 5.00 9.90
CA TRP A 41 -14.58 4.00 10.74
C TRP A 41 -14.50 4.37 12.23
N LYS A 42 -13.31 4.70 12.73
CA LYS A 42 -13.12 5.03 14.15
C LYS A 42 -13.78 6.35 14.56
N SER A 43 -14.06 7.24 13.60
CA SER A 43 -14.87 8.45 13.82
C SER A 43 -16.37 8.23 13.63
N GLY A 44 -16.82 7.00 13.35
CA GLY A 44 -18.23 6.63 13.22
C GLY A 44 -18.88 7.09 11.91
N LYS A 45 -18.10 7.45 10.88
CA LYS A 45 -18.63 7.84 9.57
C LYS A 45 -18.96 6.64 8.69
N THR A 46 -18.29 5.51 8.91
CA THR A 46 -18.43 4.28 8.14
C THR A 46 -18.46 3.07 9.06
N ASP A 47 -18.95 1.94 8.53
CA ASP A 47 -18.90 0.65 9.22
C ASP A 47 -17.47 0.09 9.28
N ALA A 48 -17.27 -0.93 10.13
CA ALA A 48 -16.00 -1.62 10.26
C ALA A 48 -15.52 -2.21 8.92
N PRO A 49 -14.28 -1.94 8.49
CA PRO A 49 -13.75 -2.50 7.25
C PRO A 49 -13.70 -4.02 7.31
N VAL A 50 -13.96 -4.66 6.17
CA VAL A 50 -14.02 -6.13 6.07
C VAL A 50 -12.79 -6.67 5.36
N LEU A 51 -12.11 -7.61 6.02
CA LEU A 51 -11.04 -8.42 5.43
C LEU A 51 -11.62 -9.67 4.81
N LYS A 52 -11.45 -9.83 3.50
CA LYS A 52 -11.75 -11.08 2.80
C LYS A 52 -10.53 -11.98 2.79
N ARG A 53 -10.65 -13.16 3.41
CA ARG A 53 -9.56 -14.13 3.54
C ARG A 53 -9.92 -15.43 2.83
N THR A 54 -9.02 -15.89 1.96
CA THR A 54 -9.17 -17.20 1.31
C THR A 54 -8.27 -18.22 2.00
N CYS A 55 -8.85 -19.31 2.50
CA CYS A 55 -8.08 -20.41 3.05
C CYS A 55 -7.30 -21.09 1.92
N LYS A 56 -6.00 -21.30 2.09
CA LYS A 56 -5.16 -21.96 1.06
C LYS A 56 -5.38 -23.47 0.97
N ILE A 57 -5.93 -24.08 2.01
CA ILE A 57 -6.13 -25.53 2.09
C ILE A 57 -7.49 -25.89 1.47
N CYS A 58 -8.58 -25.28 1.93
CA CYS A 58 -9.92 -25.61 1.46
C CYS A 58 -10.48 -24.63 0.40
N GLN A 59 -9.74 -23.59 0.04
CA GLN A 59 -10.11 -22.56 -0.96
C GLN A 59 -11.39 -21.77 -0.64
N GLN A 60 -11.97 -21.93 0.55
CA GLN A 60 -13.13 -21.16 0.96
C GLN A 60 -12.72 -19.73 1.36
N SER A 61 -13.50 -18.76 0.90
CA SER A 61 -13.41 -17.37 1.33
C SER A 61 -14.25 -17.13 2.59
N LYS A 62 -13.72 -16.34 3.52
CA LYS A 62 -14.47 -15.82 4.66
C LYS A 62 -14.26 -14.31 4.77
N ASP A 63 -15.35 -13.63 5.07
CA ASP A 63 -15.34 -12.21 5.38
C ASP A 63 -15.18 -12.06 6.88
N GLN A 64 -14.29 -11.17 7.28
CA GLN A 64 -13.98 -10.88 8.67
C GLN A 64 -13.89 -9.38 8.86
N SER A 65 -14.84 -8.78 9.56
CA SER A 65 -14.73 -7.39 10.00
C SER A 65 -13.47 -7.19 10.83
N LEU A 66 -12.83 -6.03 10.68
CA LEU A 66 -11.76 -5.62 11.56
C LEU A 66 -12.30 -5.55 13.00
N PRO A 67 -11.52 -6.03 13.99
CA PRO A 67 -11.98 -6.06 15.37
C PRO A 67 -11.95 -4.66 15.97
N ASP A 68 -12.99 -4.28 16.72
CA ASP A 68 -13.18 -2.94 17.29
C ASP A 68 -12.01 -2.43 18.15
N LYS A 69 -11.21 -3.35 18.70
CA LYS A 69 -9.98 -3.05 19.44
C LYS A 69 -8.88 -2.38 18.62
N VAL A 70 -8.99 -2.33 17.29
CA VAL A 70 -8.12 -1.50 16.45
C VAL A 70 -8.38 -0.02 16.79
N GLU A 71 -7.32 0.69 17.13
CA GLU A 71 -7.38 2.10 17.56
C GLU A 71 -7.14 3.05 16.40
N CYS A 72 -6.10 2.79 15.60
CA CYS A 72 -5.74 3.61 14.45
C CYS A 72 -4.87 2.83 13.45
N ALA A 73 -4.55 3.48 12.34
CA ALA A 73 -3.60 3.01 11.34
C ALA A 73 -2.48 4.04 11.15
N ILE A 74 -1.23 3.58 11.05
CA ILE A 74 -0.03 4.41 10.92
C ILE A 74 0.72 4.05 9.65
N LEU A 75 1.05 5.05 8.83
CA LEU A 75 1.88 4.88 7.64
C LEU A 75 3.35 4.64 8.00
N GLU A 76 4.01 3.78 7.22
CA GLU A 76 5.47 3.62 7.23
C GLU A 76 6.03 3.41 8.65
N HIS A 77 5.34 2.57 9.42
CA HIS A 77 5.67 2.32 10.81
C HIS A 77 6.90 1.41 10.91
N ARG A 78 7.88 1.82 11.72
CA ARG A 78 9.07 1.02 11.97
C ARG A 78 8.80 0.01 13.09
N MET A 79 8.82 -1.26 12.74
CA MET A 79 8.66 -2.39 13.65
C MET A 79 9.90 -2.57 14.56
N PRO A 80 9.78 -3.28 15.71
CA PRO A 80 10.89 -3.48 16.65
C PRO A 80 12.14 -4.17 16.06
N ASP A 81 11.97 -4.96 15.00
CA ASP A 81 13.03 -5.64 14.26
C ASP A 81 13.68 -4.75 13.18
N GLY A 82 13.23 -3.50 13.04
CA GLY A 82 13.80 -2.49 12.15
C GLY A 82 13.17 -2.43 10.76
N PHE A 83 12.27 -3.36 10.40
CA PHE A 83 11.51 -3.28 9.16
C PHE A 83 10.51 -2.12 9.19
N ILE A 84 10.25 -1.52 8.02
CA ILE A 84 9.25 -0.46 7.86
C ILE A 84 8.09 -1.06 7.08
N VAL A 85 6.90 -1.09 7.69
CA VAL A 85 5.69 -1.62 7.05
C VAL A 85 4.89 -0.50 6.42
N ASP A 86 4.22 -0.77 5.30
CA ASP A 86 3.46 0.25 4.57
C ASP A 86 2.36 0.89 5.46
N VAL A 87 1.59 0.05 6.15
CA VAL A 87 0.59 0.47 7.15
C VAL A 87 0.61 -0.48 8.35
N ALA A 88 0.68 0.05 9.56
CA ALA A 88 0.49 -0.70 10.80
C ALA A 88 -0.89 -0.40 11.41
N LEU A 89 -1.62 -1.43 11.81
CA LEU A 89 -2.80 -1.31 12.66
C LEU A 89 -2.39 -1.40 14.14
N ILE A 90 -2.82 -0.44 14.93
CA ILE A 90 -2.43 -0.29 16.33
C ILE A 90 -3.53 -0.79 17.27
N ILE A 91 -3.14 -1.52 18.31
CA ILE A 91 -3.98 -1.96 19.43
C ILE A 91 -3.16 -1.76 20.69
N GLU A 92 -3.71 -1.09 21.71
CA GLU A 92 -3.02 -0.84 22.99
C GLU A 92 -1.64 -0.20 22.79
N ASN A 93 -1.53 0.77 21.87
CA ASN A 93 -0.29 1.43 21.44
C ASN A 93 0.78 0.53 20.79
N GLU A 94 0.48 -0.73 20.47
CA GLU A 94 1.40 -1.66 19.84
C GLU A 94 0.93 -2.06 18.43
N PRO A 95 1.85 -2.32 17.48
CA PRO A 95 1.49 -2.79 16.15
C PRO A 95 0.97 -4.24 16.22
N ALA A 96 -0.32 -4.43 15.96
CA ALA A 96 -0.96 -5.74 16.01
C ALA A 96 -1.10 -6.43 14.64
N ALA A 97 -1.06 -5.64 13.56
CA ALA A 97 -1.04 -6.15 12.20
C ALA A 97 -0.30 -5.19 11.27
N ALA A 98 0.44 -5.76 10.32
CA ALA A 98 1.04 -5.04 9.21
C ALA A 98 0.24 -5.29 7.93
N ILE A 99 0.07 -4.27 7.10
CA ILE A 99 -0.53 -4.34 5.78
C ILE A 99 0.51 -3.88 4.77
N GLU A 100 0.92 -4.78 3.88
CA GLU A 100 1.85 -4.50 2.78
C GLU A 100 1.08 -4.38 1.46
N ILE A 101 1.38 -3.35 0.69
CA ILE A 101 0.69 -3.08 -0.57
C ILE A 101 1.58 -3.52 -1.73
N ARG A 102 1.14 -4.58 -2.39
CA ARG A 102 1.79 -5.08 -3.59
C ARG A 102 1.25 -4.39 -4.84
N VAL A 103 2.01 -3.45 -5.40
CA VAL A 103 1.72 -2.90 -6.73
C VAL A 103 2.45 -3.71 -7.80
N SER A 104 1.77 -4.69 -8.39
CA SER A 104 2.26 -5.35 -9.60
C SER A 104 2.14 -4.37 -10.76
N HIS A 105 3.24 -3.74 -11.12
CA HIS A 105 3.32 -3.04 -12.40
C HIS A 105 3.16 -4.07 -13.51
N ALA A 106 2.00 -4.11 -14.16
CA ALA A 106 1.88 -4.76 -15.45
C ALA A 106 2.64 -3.91 -16.48
N VAL A 107 3.96 -4.13 -16.54
CA VAL A 107 4.77 -3.82 -17.73
C VAL A 107 5.50 -5.10 -18.10
N ASP A 108 4.87 -5.79 -19.04
CA ASP A 108 5.33 -6.85 -19.95
C ASP A 108 5.81 -8.21 -19.41
N GLU A 109 5.44 -9.24 -20.17
CA GLU A 109 5.44 -10.69 -19.86
C GLU A 109 6.82 -11.33 -19.54
N ASN A 110 7.90 -10.54 -19.43
CA ASN A 110 9.27 -11.04 -19.32
C ASN A 110 9.85 -11.12 -17.90
N LYS A 111 9.21 -10.53 -16.88
CA LYS A 111 9.73 -10.54 -15.48
C LYS A 111 9.21 -11.69 -14.61
N ALA A 112 8.22 -12.46 -15.08
CA ALA A 112 7.60 -13.55 -14.32
C ALA A 112 8.52 -14.77 -14.12
N LYS A 113 9.56 -14.95 -14.94
CA LYS A 113 10.45 -16.12 -14.87
C LYS A 113 11.59 -16.03 -13.86
N LEU A 114 11.87 -14.85 -13.30
CA LEU A 114 12.99 -14.64 -12.36
C LEU A 114 12.57 -14.55 -10.89
N LEU A 115 11.26 -14.55 -10.61
CA LEU A 115 10.70 -14.60 -9.27
C LEU A 115 10.04 -15.97 -9.03
N SER A 116 10.83 -17.03 -9.17
CA SER A 116 10.53 -18.29 -8.47
C SER A 116 10.84 -18.07 -6.99
N VAL A 117 9.93 -17.40 -6.29
CA VAL A 117 9.86 -17.43 -4.84
C VAL A 117 8.49 -17.98 -4.51
N GLU A 118 8.49 -19.23 -4.02
CA GLU A 118 7.29 -19.91 -3.59
C GLU A 118 6.64 -19.15 -2.44
N GLY A 119 5.35 -18.85 -2.60
CA GLY A 119 4.45 -18.63 -1.47
C GLY A 119 3.94 -17.19 -1.27
N PHE A 120 2.60 -17.11 -1.28
CA PHE A 120 1.77 -16.07 -0.63
C PHE A 120 1.68 -14.72 -1.38
N ILE A 121 0.52 -14.05 -1.49
CA ILE A 121 -0.83 -14.12 -0.89
C ILE A 121 -1.84 -14.06 -2.03
#